data_AF-A0A918EF36-F1
#
_entry.id   AF-A0A918EF36-F1
#
_cell.length_a   1.000
_cell.length_b   1.000
_cell.length_c   1.000
_cell.angle_alpha   90.00
_cell.angle_beta   90.00
_cell.angle_gamma   90.00
#
_symmetry.space_group_name_H-M   'P 1'
#
loop_
_entity.id
_entity.type
_entity.pdbx_description
1 polymer ?
#
loop_
_entity_poly.entity_id
_entity_poly.type
_entity_poly.pdbx_seq_one_letter_code
_entity_poly.pdbx_strand_id
1 'polypeptide(L)'
;MPAEFFCYYEDTDTAWRLRLAGHSVISVGPARVRHRHGASTHPGSPLFHRWNERNRLLMLLRCAPSAVALRELARFAVITALLPVRRGVPDAANFRVGLRLRVLGEVLLRLPAVLFQRARIGRRAKVSRAEVWRNWAGR
;
A
#
# COMPACT_ATOMS: atom_id res chain seq x y z
N MET A 1 -10.93 4.85 9.70
CA MET A 1 -10.05 3.94 8.95
C MET A 1 -10.84 3.35 7.79
N PRO A 2 -10.28 3.13 6.59
CA PRO A 2 -10.99 2.39 5.55
C PRO A 2 -11.16 0.95 6.05
N ALA A 3 -12.39 0.53 6.34
CA ALA A 3 -12.70 -0.82 6.83
C ALA A 3 -12.19 -1.94 5.88
N GLU A 4 -11.88 -1.58 4.63
CA GLU A 4 -11.49 -2.49 3.56
C GLU A 4 -10.09 -3.11 3.71
N PHE A 5 -9.21 -2.56 4.55
CA PHE A 5 -7.84 -3.06 4.68
C PHE A 5 -7.70 -4.22 5.66
N PHE A 6 -8.61 -4.38 6.63
CA PHE A 6 -8.53 -5.35 7.74
C PHE A 6 -7.25 -5.22 8.58
N CYS A 7 -6.06 -5.51 8.02
CA CYS A 7 -4.73 -5.28 8.56
C CYS A 7 -3.71 -4.95 7.44
N TYR A 8 -2.61 -4.31 7.80
CA TYR A 8 -1.51 -3.84 6.92
C TYR A 8 -1.88 -2.62 6.07
N TYR A 9 -1.03 -1.59 6.13
CA TYR A 9 -1.14 -0.31 5.40
C TYR A 9 -2.33 0.58 5.80
N GLU A 10 -3.16 0.22 6.77
CA GLU A 10 -4.22 1.06 7.32
C GLU A 10 -3.67 2.30 8.05
N ASP A 11 -2.55 2.10 8.74
CA ASP A 11 -1.79 3.12 9.44
C ASP A 11 -1.15 4.11 8.46
N THR A 12 -0.47 3.56 7.44
CA THR A 12 0.22 4.31 6.40
C THR A 12 -0.78 5.12 5.57
N ASP A 13 -1.89 4.51 5.15
CA ASP A 13 -2.98 5.21 4.46
C ASP A 13 -3.54 6.37 5.29
N THR A 14 -3.71 6.17 6.60
CA THR A 14 -4.20 7.22 7.49
C THR A 14 -3.20 8.32 7.67
N ALA A 15 -1.95 7.99 7.91
CA ALA A 15 -0.87 8.95 8.08
C ALA A 15 -0.68 9.81 6.81
N TRP A 16 -0.89 9.22 5.63
CA TRP A 16 -0.90 9.94 4.36
C TRP A 16 -2.12 10.83 4.19
N ARG A 17 -3.32 10.36 4.52
CA ARG A 17 -4.53 11.19 4.45
C ARG A 17 -4.48 12.38 5.40
N LEU A 18 -3.93 12.19 6.60
CA LEU A 18 -3.69 13.27 7.56
C LEU A 18 -2.75 14.32 6.98
N ARG A 19 -1.63 13.90 6.39
CA ARG A 19 -0.68 14.80 5.71
C ARG A 19 -1.30 15.54 4.54
N LEU A 20 -2.08 14.85 3.70
CA LEU A 20 -2.81 15.49 2.60
C LEU A 20 -3.82 16.53 3.10
N ALA A 21 -4.43 16.31 4.26
CA ALA A 21 -5.30 17.28 4.93
C ALA A 21 -4.55 18.42 5.65
N GLY A 22 -3.21 18.46 5.56
CA GLY A 22 -2.37 19.50 6.15
C GLY A 22 -1.95 19.25 7.60
N HIS A 23 -2.14 18.03 8.12
CA HIS A 23 -1.69 17.68 9.47
C HIS A 23 -0.26 17.13 9.48
N SER A 24 0.46 17.40 10.56
CA SER A 24 1.78 16.83 10.83
C SER A 24 1.64 15.53 11.64
N VAL A 25 2.39 14.50 11.25
CA VAL A 25 2.50 13.24 12.00
C VAL A 25 3.95 13.07 12.42
N ILE A 26 4.20 13.12 13.72
CA ILE A 26 5.55 13.10 14.31
C ILE A 26 5.71 11.91 15.25
N SER A 27 6.93 11.40 15.34
CA SER A 27 7.32 10.47 16.40
C SER A 27 7.85 11.28 17.59
N VAL A 28 7.38 10.97 18.79
CA VAL A 28 7.79 11.65 20.03
C VAL A 28 8.77 10.73 20.77
N GLY A 29 10.07 10.98 20.60
CA GLY A 29 11.14 10.12 21.14
C GLY A 29 11.05 9.78 22.63
N PRO A 30 10.63 10.70 23.52
CA PRO A 30 10.42 10.39 24.93
C PRO A 30 9.23 9.44 25.21
N ALA A 31 8.25 9.35 24.31
CA ALA A 31 7.12 8.45 24.47
C ALA A 31 7.53 7.01 24.07
N ARG A 32 7.45 6.07 25.02
CA ARG A 32 7.85 4.67 24.82
C ARG A 32 6.70 3.73 25.12
N VAL A 33 6.46 2.79 24.21
CA VAL A 33 5.47 1.71 24.35
C VAL A 33 6.14 0.39 23.98
N ARG A 34 5.83 -0.69 24.71
CA ARG A 34 6.27 -2.05 24.35
C ARG A 34 5.22 -2.70 23.46
N HIS A 35 5.65 -3.14 22.27
CA HIS A 35 4.78 -3.81 21.31
C HIS A 35 5.28 -5.23 21.04
N ARG A 36 4.38 -6.21 21.09
CA ARG A 36 4.68 -7.60 20.70
C ARG A 36 4.47 -7.75 19.20
N HIS A 37 5.55 -7.90 18.45
CA HIS A 37 5.50 -7.99 16.98
C HIS A 37 4.86 -9.30 16.52
N GLY A 38 4.00 -9.24 15.49
CA GLY A 38 3.55 -10.42 14.71
C GLY A 38 2.56 -11.38 15.39
N ALA A 39 1.87 -10.97 16.45
CA ALA A 39 0.96 -11.87 17.18
C ALA A 39 -0.29 -12.30 16.38
N SER A 40 -0.79 -11.46 15.47
CA SER A 40 -2.13 -11.62 14.86
C SER A 40 -2.12 -12.16 13.43
N THR A 41 -0.97 -12.20 12.75
CA THR A 41 -0.83 -12.82 11.43
C THR A 41 0.57 -13.37 11.34
N HIS A 42 0.71 -14.65 11.05
CA HIS A 42 2.01 -15.28 10.86
C HIS A 42 2.76 -14.59 9.70
N PRO A 43 3.81 -13.77 9.98
CA PRO A 43 4.50 -13.03 8.94
C PRO A 43 5.14 -14.00 7.95
N GLY A 44 5.07 -13.69 6.66
CA GLY A 44 5.52 -14.60 5.58
C GLY A 44 4.45 -15.58 5.08
N SER A 45 3.28 -15.67 5.72
CA SER A 45 2.18 -16.48 5.21
C SER A 45 1.61 -15.95 3.87
N PRO A 46 0.95 -16.81 3.06
CA PRO A 46 0.28 -16.36 1.84
C PRO A 46 -0.76 -15.27 2.08
N LEU A 47 -1.51 -15.34 3.19
CA LEU A 47 -2.48 -14.32 3.57
C LEU A 47 -1.81 -12.98 3.88
N PHE A 48 -0.70 -13.01 4.62
CA PHE A 48 0.11 -11.84 4.92
C PHE A 48 0.58 -11.14 3.64
N HIS A 49 1.16 -11.89 2.69
CA HIS A 49 1.64 -11.32 1.44
C HIS A 49 0.52 -10.78 0.55
N ARG A 50 -0.61 -11.50 0.47
CA ARG A 50 -1.78 -11.04 -0.29
C ARG A 50 -2.29 -9.71 0.25
N TRP A 51 -2.50 -9.59 1.56
CA TRP A 51 -2.99 -8.35 2.16
C TRP A 51 -1.99 -7.21 2.04
N ASN A 52 -0.69 -7.47 2.28
CA ASN A 52 0.35 -6.45 2.12
C ASN A 52 0.39 -5.89 0.70
N GLU A 53 0.51 -6.73 -0.33
CA GLU A 53 0.64 -6.26 -1.70
C GLU A 53 -0.63 -5.57 -2.19
N ARG A 54 -1.79 -6.15 -1.91
CA ARG A 54 -3.08 -5.54 -2.27
C ARG A 54 -3.25 -4.18 -1.61
N ASN A 55 -3.06 -4.10 -0.29
CA ASN A 55 -3.29 -2.86 0.45
C ASN A 55 -2.24 -1.80 0.07
N ARG A 56 -0.98 -2.19 -0.19
CA ARG A 56 0.06 -1.31 -0.74
C ARG A 56 -0.39 -0.66 -2.05
N LEU A 57 -0.83 -1.46 -3.02
CA LEU A 57 -1.25 -0.95 -4.33
C LEU A 57 -2.50 -0.04 -4.21
N LEU A 58 -3.51 -0.44 -3.43
CA LEU A 58 -4.71 0.39 -3.22
C LEU A 58 -4.39 1.71 -2.51
N MET A 59 -3.51 1.69 -1.51
CA MET A 59 -3.04 2.88 -0.80
C MET A 59 -2.32 3.84 -1.76
N LEU A 60 -1.44 3.32 -2.63
CA LEU A 60 -0.75 4.13 -3.64
C LEU A 60 -1.75 4.75 -4.63
N LEU A 61 -2.67 3.97 -5.18
CA LEU A 61 -3.71 4.46 -6.08
C LEU A 61 -4.56 5.57 -5.43
N ARG A 62 -4.83 5.46 -4.13
CA ARG A 62 -5.64 6.42 -3.38
C ARG A 62 -4.89 7.72 -3.05
N CYS A 63 -3.66 7.60 -2.54
CA CYS A 63 -2.96 8.68 -1.86
C CYS A 63 -1.70 9.19 -2.61
N ALA A 64 -1.00 8.33 -3.36
CA ALA A 64 0.24 8.70 -4.03
C ALA A 64 0.02 9.55 -5.30
N PRO A 65 1.05 10.30 -5.77
CA PRO A 65 1.02 10.89 -7.10
C PRO A 65 0.67 9.85 -8.17
N SER A 66 -0.14 10.24 -9.16
CA SER A 66 -0.66 9.29 -10.17
C SER A 66 0.47 8.56 -10.91
N ALA A 67 1.54 9.28 -11.27
CA ALA A 67 2.71 8.70 -11.93
C ALA A 67 3.39 7.62 -11.07
N VAL A 68 3.48 7.84 -9.76
CA VAL A 68 4.05 6.86 -8.82
C VAL A 68 3.13 5.64 -8.71
N ALA A 69 1.84 5.85 -8.50
CA ALA A 69 0.89 4.75 -8.37
C ALA A 69 0.85 3.87 -9.62
N LEU A 70 0.82 4.47 -10.81
CA LEU A 70 0.85 3.77 -12.09
C LEU A 70 2.17 3.02 -12.29
N ARG A 71 3.31 3.65 -11.98
CA ARG A 71 4.62 3.00 -12.08
C ARG A 71 4.73 1.78 -11.17
N GLU A 72 4.28 1.89 -9.92
CA GLU A 72 4.34 0.77 -8.96
C GLU A 72 3.38 -0.37 -9.34
N LEU A 73 2.19 -0.04 -9.84
CA LEU A 73 1.24 -1.03 -10.36
C LEU A 73 1.81 -1.73 -11.61
N ALA A 74 2.36 -0.96 -12.55
CA ALA A 74 2.99 -1.49 -13.76
C ALA A 74 4.19 -2.38 -13.41
N ARG A 75 5.07 -1.93 -12.50
CA ARG A 75 6.19 -2.72 -11.98
C ARG A 75 5.71 -4.03 -11.37
N PHE A 76 4.64 -3.99 -10.56
CA PHE A 76 4.07 -5.20 -9.97
C PHE A 76 3.57 -6.17 -11.05
N ALA A 77 2.85 -5.67 -12.06
CA ALA A 77 2.35 -6.46 -13.18
C ALA A 77 3.47 -7.05 -14.04
N VAL A 78 4.48 -6.25 -14.41
CA VAL A 78 5.66 -6.70 -15.17
C VAL A 78 6.42 -7.78 -14.42
N ILE A 79 6.69 -7.59 -13.12
CA ILE A 79 7.33 -8.64 -12.31
C ILE A 79 6.48 -9.91 -12.33
N THR A 80 5.15 -9.78 -12.19
CA THR A 80 4.23 -10.92 -12.22
C THR A 80 4.30 -11.69 -13.54
N ALA A 81 4.33 -10.98 -14.66
CA ALA A 81 4.44 -11.57 -16.00
C ALA A 81 5.80 -12.23 -16.25
N LEU A 82 6.88 -11.69 -15.67
CA LEU A 82 8.24 -12.22 -15.84
C LEU A 82 8.59 -13.35 -14.87
N LEU A 83 7.82 -13.57 -13.81
CA LEU A 83 8.13 -14.61 -12.81
C LEU A 83 8.22 -16.04 -13.38
N PRO A 84 7.32 -16.50 -14.29
CA PRO A 84 7.41 -17.84 -14.86
C PRO A 84 8.71 -18.12 -15.62
N VAL A 85 9.36 -17.09 -16.17
CA VAL A 85 10.56 -17.22 -17.00
C VAL A 85 11.85 -16.90 -16.24
N ARG A 86 11.75 -16.43 -14.99
CA ARG A 86 12.93 -16.10 -14.17
C ARG A 86 13.47 -17.34 -13.47
N ARG A 87 14.80 -17.49 -13.50
CA ARG A 87 15.54 -18.46 -12.69
C ARG A 87 15.94 -17.84 -11.35
N GLY A 88 16.10 -18.65 -10.30
CA GLY A 88 16.56 -18.19 -8.98
C GLY A 88 15.55 -17.34 -8.20
N VAL A 89 14.25 -17.57 -8.42
CA VAL A 89 13.20 -16.88 -7.68
C VAL A 89 13.16 -17.40 -6.23
N PRO A 90 13.17 -16.54 -5.21
CA PRO A 90 13.10 -16.98 -3.82
C PRO A 90 11.81 -17.75 -3.52
N ASP A 91 11.89 -18.79 -2.68
CA ASP A 91 10.72 -19.52 -2.20
C ASP A 91 10.00 -18.71 -1.11
N ALA A 92 9.29 -17.68 -1.54
CA ALA A 92 8.39 -16.90 -0.71
C ALA A 92 7.03 -16.76 -1.40
N ALA A 93 5.95 -16.75 -0.61
CA ALA A 93 4.60 -16.71 -1.18
C ALA A 93 4.35 -15.47 -2.07
N ASN A 94 5.09 -14.37 -1.86
CA ASN A 94 5.00 -13.17 -2.68
C ASN A 94 5.43 -13.36 -4.16
N PHE A 95 6.21 -14.41 -4.44
CA PHE A 95 6.66 -14.73 -5.79
C PHE A 95 5.81 -15.80 -6.46
N ARG A 96 4.77 -16.31 -5.79
CA ARG A 96 3.81 -17.25 -6.39
C ARG A 96 2.91 -16.48 -7.36
N VAL A 97 2.99 -16.83 -8.66
CA VAL A 97 2.24 -16.15 -9.74
C VAL A 97 0.73 -16.13 -9.44
N GLY A 98 0.16 -17.24 -8.98
CA GLY A 98 -1.27 -17.32 -8.63
C GLY A 98 -1.69 -16.33 -7.53
N LEU A 99 -0.84 -16.11 -6.51
CA LEU A 99 -1.10 -15.12 -5.47
C LEU A 99 -1.08 -13.70 -6.05
N ARG A 100 -0.09 -13.40 -6.88
CA ARG A 100 0.06 -12.07 -7.49
C ARG A 100 -1.05 -11.75 -8.49
N LEU A 101 -1.49 -12.72 -9.29
CA LEU A 101 -2.65 -12.58 -10.17
C LEU A 101 -3.93 -12.33 -9.37
N ARG A 102 -4.11 -13.03 -8.25
CA ARG A 102 -5.21 -12.77 -7.33
C ARG A 102 -5.17 -11.35 -6.77
N VAL A 103 -3.99 -10.86 -6.38
CA VAL A 103 -3.82 -9.46 -5.93
C VAL A 103 -4.22 -8.48 -7.03
N LEU A 104 -3.77 -8.69 -8.29
CA LEU A 104 -4.16 -7.84 -9.42
C LEU A 104 -5.68 -7.85 -9.64
N GLY A 105 -6.32 -9.03 -9.61
CA GLY A 105 -7.78 -9.14 -9.71
C GLY A 105 -8.49 -8.40 -8.59
N GLU A 106 -8.04 -8.55 -7.34
CA GLU A 106 -8.61 -7.85 -6.18
C GLU A 106 -8.43 -6.32 -6.26
N VAL A 107 -7.33 -5.83 -6.87
CA VAL A 107 -7.09 -4.41 -7.14
C VAL A 107 -8.02 -3.89 -8.23
N LEU A 108 -8.15 -4.63 -9.34
CA LEU A 108 -9.04 -4.25 -10.45
C LEU A 108 -10.50 -4.16 -10.00
N LEU A 109 -10.98 -5.14 -9.24
CA LEU A 109 -12.34 -5.15 -8.69
C LEU A 109 -12.64 -3.94 -7.78
N ARG A 110 -11.62 -3.41 -7.09
CA ARG A 110 -11.75 -2.27 -6.16
C ARG A 110 -11.40 -0.93 -6.80
N LEU A 111 -10.92 -0.93 -8.05
CA LEU A 111 -10.43 0.27 -8.71
C LEU A 111 -11.48 1.40 -8.77
N PRO A 112 -12.77 1.15 -9.11
CA PRO A 112 -13.77 2.21 -9.15
C PRO A 112 -13.95 2.90 -7.78
N ALA A 113 -14.08 2.11 -6.71
CA ALA A 113 -14.21 2.61 -5.35
C ALA A 113 -12.97 3.41 -4.92
N VAL A 114 -11.77 2.92 -5.26
CA VAL A 114 -10.51 3.62 -4.96
C VAL A 114 -10.38 4.93 -5.73
N LEU A 115 -10.82 5.00 -6.98
CA LEU A 115 -10.81 6.24 -7.75
C LEU A 115 -11.79 7.28 -7.18
N PHE A 116 -12.97 6.84 -6.75
CA PHE A 116 -13.91 7.71 -6.02
C PHE A 116 -13.29 8.23 -4.72
N GLN A 117 -12.64 7.35 -3.95
CA GLN A 117 -11.94 7.74 -2.72
C GLN A 117 -10.79 8.71 -3.02
N ARG A 118 -10.01 8.48 -4.08
CA ARG A 118 -8.94 9.39 -4.53
C ARG A 118 -9.48 10.79 -4.82
N ALA A 119 -10.59 10.88 -5.54
CA ALA A 119 -11.25 12.15 -5.83
C ALA A 119 -11.74 12.83 -4.54
N ARG A 120 -12.43 12.10 -3.66
CA ARG A 120 -12.91 12.63 -2.37
C ARG A 120 -11.77 13.14 -1.48
N ILE A 121 -10.66 12.42 -1.42
CA ILE A 121 -9.45 12.84 -0.70
C ILE A 121 -8.86 14.09 -1.34
N GLY A 122 -8.79 14.13 -2.68
CA GLY A 122 -8.32 15.30 -3.42
C GLY A 122 -9.11 16.56 -3.12
N ARG A 123 -10.45 16.46 -3.05
CA ARG A 123 -11.34 17.59 -2.70
C ARG A 123 -11.10 18.17 -1.30
N ARG A 124 -10.54 17.38 -0.39
CA ARG A 124 -10.26 17.78 1.00
C ARG A 124 -8.78 18.03 1.25
N ALA A 125 -7.93 17.82 0.25
CA ALA A 125 -6.49 17.93 0.41
C ALA A 125 -6.09 19.42 0.48
N LYS A 126 -5.34 19.78 1.52
CA LYS A 126 -4.69 21.08 1.66
C LYS A 126 -3.27 21.09 1.11
N VAL A 127 -2.64 19.91 1.01
CA VAL A 127 -1.27 19.71 0.53
C VAL A 127 -1.27 18.81 -0.70
N SER A 128 -0.40 19.10 -1.66
CA SER A 128 -0.30 18.30 -2.88
C SER A 128 0.26 16.90 -2.60
N ARG A 129 -0.18 15.90 -3.39
CA ARG A 129 0.37 14.53 -3.31
C ARG A 129 1.87 14.47 -3.62
N ALA A 130 2.34 15.34 -4.53
CA ALA A 130 3.75 15.42 -4.90
C ALA A 130 4.62 15.93 -3.75
N GLU A 131 4.13 16.90 -2.99
CA GLU A 131 4.80 17.41 -1.81
C GLU A 131 4.83 16.38 -0.68
N VAL A 132 3.67 15.76 -0.38
CA VAL A 132 3.62 14.68 0.62
C VAL A 132 4.57 13.53 0.24
N TRP A 133 4.60 13.14 -1.04
CA TRP A 133 5.54 12.12 -1.52
C TRP A 133 7.00 12.53 -1.32
N ARG A 134 7.37 13.75 -1.74
CA ARG A 134 8.76 14.23 -1.63
C ARG A 134 9.26 14.28 -0.19
N ASN A 135 8.40 14.67 0.74
CA ASN A 135 8.78 14.89 2.13
C ASN A 135 8.81 13.59 2.95
N TRP A 136 8.08 12.56 2.53
CA TRP A 136 7.81 11.37 3.36
C TRP A 136 8.00 10.02 2.67
N ALA A 137 8.18 9.97 1.36
CA ALA A 137 8.49 8.70 0.69
C ALA A 137 9.95 8.31 0.99
N GLY A 138 10.14 7.24 1.75
CA GLY A 138 11.47 6.67 2.04
C GLY A 138 12.20 7.29 3.24
N ARG A 139 11.51 8.07 4.07
CA ARG A 139 11.96 8.41 5.43
C ARG A 139 11.32 7.46 6.44
#